data_AF-A0A7V3PRB6-F1
#
_entry.id   AF-A0A7V3PRB6-F1
#
_cell.length_a   1.000
_cell.length_b   1.000
_cell.length_c   1.000
_cell.angle_alpha   90.00
_cell.angle_beta   90.00
_cell.angle_gamma   90.00
#
_symmetry.space_group_name_H-M   'P 1'
#
loop_
_entity.id
_entity.type
_entity.pdbx_description
1 polymer ?
#
loop_
_entity_poly.entity_id
_entity_poly.type
_entity_poly.pdbx_seq_one_letter_code
_entity_poly.pdbx_strand_id
1 'polypeptide(L)'
;MDFETALAQLEAIVSELESGRLGLEEALVRFEEAMKLREFCAKKLREAEAKVEEYTARAEAASAEHEGEEDSDEVEEEVGQGEERAPRLLNQGLQEKRPGPRLLDEGLQE
;
A
#
# COMPACT_ATOMS: atom_id res chain seq x y z
N MET A 1 -12.84 16.58 24.29
CA MET A 1 -13.48 15.39 23.71
C MET A 1 -12.48 14.73 22.78
N ASP A 2 -12.28 13.42 22.90
CA ASP A 2 -11.43 12.63 22.01
C ASP A 2 -12.27 11.91 20.93
N PHE A 3 -11.61 11.21 20.01
CA PHE A 3 -12.26 10.51 18.89
C PHE A 3 -13.19 9.39 19.39
N GLU A 4 -12.71 8.53 20.27
CA GLU A 4 -13.48 7.38 20.78
C GLU A 4 -14.76 7.83 21.49
N THR A 5 -14.69 8.88 22.31
CA THR A 5 -15.87 9.45 22.97
C THR A 5 -16.85 10.02 21.95
N ALA A 6 -16.37 10.71 20.92
CA ALA A 6 -17.22 11.29 19.89
C ALA A 6 -17.90 10.24 19.03
N LEU A 7 -17.18 9.17 18.69
CA LEU A 7 -17.71 8.03 17.96
C LEU A 7 -18.78 7.30 18.77
N ALA A 8 -18.51 6.99 20.05
CA ALA A 8 -19.47 6.34 20.92
C ALA A 8 -20.77 7.16 21.10
N GLN A 9 -20.65 8.50 21.22
CA GLN A 9 -21.82 9.37 21.28
C GLN A 9 -22.59 9.40 19.96
N LEU A 10 -21.89 9.40 18.82
CA LEU A 10 -22.52 9.35 17.51
C LEU A 10 -23.30 8.05 17.33
N GLU A 11 -22.71 6.91 17.69
CA GLU A 11 -23.37 5.59 17.63
C GLU A 11 -24.62 5.52 18.52
N ALA A 12 -24.53 6.08 19.73
CA ALA A 12 -25.69 6.15 20.63
C ALA A 12 -26.84 6.96 20.01
N ILE A 13 -26.54 8.13 19.43
CA ILE A 13 -27.54 8.97 18.77
C ILE A 13 -28.15 8.25 17.56
N VAL A 14 -27.33 7.60 16.73
CA VAL A 14 -27.82 6.82 15.58
C VAL A 14 -28.77 5.72 16.06
N SER A 15 -28.41 4.99 17.12
CA SER A 15 -29.27 3.95 17.69
C SER A 15 -30.61 4.51 18.18
N GLU A 16 -30.61 5.68 18.80
CA GLU A 16 -31.83 6.35 19.24
C GLU A 16 -32.72 6.78 18.06
N LEU A 17 -32.12 7.34 17.00
CA LEU A 17 -32.83 7.73 15.78
C LEU A 17 -33.43 6.52 15.05
N GLU A 18 -32.66 5.44 14.92
CA GLU A 18 -33.09 4.18 14.28
C GLU A 18 -34.20 3.48 15.08
N SER A 19 -34.27 3.73 16.39
CA SER A 19 -35.32 3.16 17.23
C SER A 19 -36.73 3.66 16.88
N GLY A 20 -36.83 4.81 16.20
CA GLY A 20 -38.10 5.40 15.79
C GLY A 20 -39.00 5.87 16.95
N ARG A 21 -38.48 5.92 18.18
CA ARG A 21 -39.25 6.30 19.39
C ARG A 21 -39.29 7.81 19.66
N LEU A 22 -38.45 8.59 18.97
CA LEU A 22 -38.33 10.03 19.16
C LEU A 22 -39.43 10.79 18.41
N GLY A 23 -39.91 11.89 19.00
CA GLY A 23 -40.74 12.84 18.28
C GLY A 23 -39.95 13.56 17.18
N LEU A 24 -40.64 14.18 16.21
CA LEU A 24 -39.99 14.86 15.08
C LEU A 24 -38.98 15.94 15.53
N GLU A 25 -39.36 16.79 16.48
CA GLU A 25 -38.48 17.85 16.97
C GLU A 25 -37.24 17.29 17.68
N GLU A 26 -37.41 16.26 18.51
CA GLU A 26 -36.29 15.57 19.18
C GLU A 26 -35.37 14.90 18.17
N ALA A 27 -35.93 14.23 17.15
CA ALA A 27 -35.16 13.59 16.10
C ALA A 27 -34.32 14.61 15.30
N LEU A 28 -34.84 15.81 15.05
CA LEU A 28 -34.09 16.88 14.39
C LEU A 28 -32.91 17.37 15.26
N VAL A 29 -33.13 17.57 16.56
CA VAL A 29 -32.06 17.98 17.48
C VAL A 29 -30.96 16.92 17.54
N ARG A 30 -31.34 15.64 17.68
CA ARG A 30 -30.39 14.51 17.68
C ARG A 30 -29.63 14.41 16.37
N PHE A 31 -30.30 14.63 15.24
CA PHE A 31 -29.64 14.63 13.94
C PHE A 31 -28.59 15.75 13.80
N GLU A 32 -28.90 16.96 14.28
CA GLU A 32 -27.91 18.05 14.28
C GLU A 32 -26.69 17.74 15.15
N GLU A 33 -26.89 17.13 16.31
CA GLU A 33 -25.81 16.66 17.18
C GLU A 33 -24.96 15.59 16.48
N ALA A 34 -25.59 14.60 15.86
CA ALA A 34 -24.91 13.56 15.07
C ALA A 34 -24.06 14.16 13.95
N MET A 35 -24.56 15.18 13.25
CA MET A 35 -23.81 15.85 12.18
C MET A 35 -22.54 16.55 12.71
N LYS A 36 -22.62 17.22 13.86
CA LYS A 36 -21.45 17.84 14.51
C LYS A 36 -20.42 16.80 14.93
N LEU A 37 -20.86 15.68 15.51
CA LEU A 37 -19.97 14.58 15.90
C LEU A 37 -19.32 13.93 14.68
N ARG A 38 -20.07 13.71 13.60
CA ARG A 38 -19.55 13.20 12.32
C ARG A 38 -18.44 14.10 11.78
N GLU A 39 -18.67 15.41 11.74
CA GLU A 39 -17.66 16.37 11.27
C GLU A 39 -16.40 16.36 12.14
N PHE A 40 -16.56 16.29 13.46
CA PHE A 40 -15.46 16.15 14.39
C PHE A 40 -14.64 14.88 14.14
N CYS A 41 -15.30 13.72 14.03
CA CYS A 41 -14.64 12.45 13.75
C CYS A 41 -13.89 12.49 12.41
N ALA A 42 -14.53 12.99 11.36
CA ALA A 42 -13.91 13.13 10.04
C ALA A 42 -12.70 14.09 10.04
N LYS A 43 -12.72 15.14 10.88
CA LYS A 43 -11.57 16.02 11.07
C LYS A 43 -10.42 15.29 11.77
N LYS A 44 -10.72 14.52 12.83
CA LYS A 44 -9.71 13.77 13.58
C LYS A 44 -9.03 12.70 12.73
N LEU A 45 -9.78 12.00 11.89
CA LEU A 45 -9.23 11.02 10.95
C LEU A 45 -8.29 11.68 9.94
N ARG A 46 -8.71 12.79 9.31
CA ARG A 46 -7.83 13.56 8.40
C ARG A 46 -6.55 14.05 9.06
N GLU A 47 -6.64 14.54 10.30
CA GLU A 47 -5.46 14.94 11.08
C GLU A 47 -4.50 13.77 11.35
N ALA A 48 -5.04 12.57 11.58
CA ALA A 48 -4.25 11.37 11.80
C ALA A 48 -3.61 10.87 10.49
N GLU A 49 -4.38 10.81 9.40
CA GLU A 49 -3.91 10.42 8.06
C GLU A 49 -2.73 11.30 7.61
N ALA A 50 -2.86 12.62 7.72
CA ALA A 50 -1.80 13.55 7.34
C ALA A 50 -0.48 13.32 8.12
N LYS A 51 -0.58 12.98 9.41
CA LYS A 51 0.61 12.68 10.23
C LYS A 51 1.27 11.37 9.83
N VAL A 52 0.47 10.35 9.49
CA VAL A 52 0.98 9.07 9.00
C VAL A 52 1.72 9.28 7.68
N GLU A 53 1.15 10.07 6.78
CA GLU A 53 1.77 10.42 5.49
C GLU A 53 3.10 11.17 5.69
N GLU A 54 3.14 12.17 6.57
CA GLU A 54 4.38 12.90 6.92
C GLU A 54 5.48 11.96 7.45
N TYR A 55 5.14 11.07 8.39
CA TYR A 55 6.11 10.13 8.95
C TYR A 55 6.60 9.10 7.94
N THR A 56 5.72 8.67 7.03
CA THR A 56 6.07 7.72 5.96
C THR A 56 7.03 8.36 4.97
N ALA A 57 6.71 9.56 4.47
CA ALA A 57 7.58 10.32 3.57
C ALA A 57 8.95 10.60 4.19
N ARG A 58 9.01 10.93 5.49
CA ARG A 58 10.29 11.14 6.19
C ARG A 58 11.09 9.85 6.34
N ALA A 59 10.44 8.72 6.61
CA ALA A 59 11.12 7.43 6.72
C ALA A 59 11.70 6.99 5.37
N GLU A 60 10.99 7.24 4.28
CA GLU A 60 11.47 6.98 2.91
C GLU A 60 12.68 7.86 2.56
N ALA A 61 12.61 9.17 2.84
CA ALA A 61 13.73 10.09 2.62
C ALA A 61 14.98 9.68 3.42
N ALA A 62 14.82 9.33 4.70
CA ALA A 62 15.93 8.88 5.53
C ALA A 62 16.56 7.56 5.05
N SER A 63 15.81 6.73 4.31
CA SER A 63 16.31 5.48 3.75
C SER A 63 17.05 5.68 2.42
N ALA A 64 16.70 6.71 1.65
CA ALA A 64 17.33 7.03 0.37
C ALA A 64 18.70 7.73 0.52
N GLU A 65 18.96 8.39 1.65
CA GLU A 65 20.23 9.10 1.90
C GLU A 65 21.40 8.18 2.32
N HIS A 66 21.20 6.85 2.39
CA HIS A 66 22.24 5.89 2.76
C HIS A 66 22.95 5.21 1.57
N GLU A 67 22.57 5.50 0.32
CA GLU A 67 23.13 4.84 -0.87
C GLU A 67 24.15 5.70 -1.66
N GLY A 68 24.72 6.75 -1.05
CA GLY A 68 25.55 7.75 -1.74
C GLY A 68 27.06 7.74 -1.47
N GLU A 69 27.62 6.69 -0.87
CA GLU A 69 29.07 6.59 -0.61
C GLU A 69 29.62 5.28 -1.19
N GLU A 70 29.66 5.22 -2.53
CA GLU A 70 30.56 4.30 -3.22
C GLU A 70 32.00 4.82 -3.04
N ASP A 71 32.68 4.16 -2.10
CA ASP A 71 34.10 4.23 -1.81
C ASP A 71 34.93 4.33 -3.10
N SER A 72 35.55 5.48 -3.28
CA SER A 72 36.55 5.72 -4.30
C SER A 72 37.90 5.38 -3.69
N ASP A 73 38.31 4.11 -3.83
CA ASP A 73 39.72 3.75 -3.71
C ASP A 73 40.20 3.06 -4.99
N GLU A 74 41.02 3.82 -5.69
CA GLU A 74 41.71 3.55 -6.94
C GLU A 74 42.97 2.73 -6.63
N VAL A 75 43.18 1.60 -7.31
CA VAL A 75 44.53 1.10 -7.58
C VAL A 75 44.60 0.49 -8.98
N GLU A 76 45.10 1.30 -9.91
CA GLU A 76 45.80 0.83 -11.10
C GLU A 76 47.11 0.14 -10.66
N GLU A 77 47.31 -1.13 -11.00
CA GLU A 77 48.66 -1.66 -11.26
C GLU A 77 48.68 -2.48 -12.55
N GLU A 78 49.56 -2.06 -13.46
CA GLU A 78 49.85 -2.63 -14.76
C GLU A 78 50.69 -3.93 -14.68
N VAL A 79 50.25 -4.92 -15.44
CA VAL A 79 51.00 -5.87 -16.30
C VAL A 79 52.14 -6.72 -15.70
N GLY A 80 51.88 -8.03 -15.65
CA GLY A 80 52.89 -9.11 -15.67
C GLY A 80 52.48 -10.22 -16.66
N GLN A 81 53.31 -10.47 -17.66
CA GLN A 81 53.11 -11.41 -18.78
C GLN A 81 53.24 -12.89 -18.33
N GLY A 82 52.46 -13.80 -18.92
CA GLY A 82 52.70 -15.25 -18.83
C GLY A 82 51.56 -16.12 -19.39
N GLU A 83 51.80 -16.76 -20.53
CA GLU A 83 50.96 -17.75 -21.24
C GLU A 83 50.47 -18.93 -20.38
N GLU A 84 49.22 -19.38 -20.56
CA GLU A 84 48.89 -20.65 -21.24
C GLU A 84 47.38 -20.80 -21.48
N ARG A 85 47.00 -21.38 -22.64
CA ARG A 85 45.63 -21.54 -23.12
C ARG A 85 45.02 -22.88 -22.65
N ALA A 86 43.74 -22.90 -22.29
CA ALA A 86 42.87 -24.06 -22.49
C ALA A 86 41.38 -23.67 -22.61
N PRO A 87 40.56 -24.44 -23.36
CA PRO A 87 39.49 -23.89 -24.19
C PRO A 87 38.07 -23.94 -23.59
N ARG A 88 37.20 -23.16 -24.24
CA ARG A 88 35.75 -23.02 -24.02
C ARG A 88 35.00 -24.36 -24.00
N LEU A 89 34.20 -24.59 -22.96
CA LEU A 89 33.09 -25.53 -23.01
C LEU A 89 31.77 -24.76 -23.17
N LEU A 90 31.29 -24.80 -24.41
CA LEU A 90 29.98 -24.37 -24.86
C LEU A 90 28.92 -25.28 -24.21
N ASN A 91 28.19 -24.78 -23.21
CA ASN A 91 27.06 -25.52 -22.66
C ASN A 91 25.88 -25.42 -23.64
N GLN A 92 25.78 -26.43 -24.51
CA GLN A 92 24.74 -26.56 -25.52
C GLN A 92 23.59 -27.42 -24.98
N GLY A 93 22.46 -26.76 -24.71
CA GLY A 93 21.13 -27.27 -25.06
C GLY A 93 20.39 -28.18 -24.07
N LEU A 94 19.39 -27.61 -23.36
CA LEU A 94 18.09 -28.24 -23.11
C LEU A 94 17.00 -27.15 -23.10
N GLN A 95 16.46 -26.80 -24.27
CA GLN A 95 15.19 -26.09 -24.36
C GLN A 95 14.08 -27.13 -24.28
N GLU A 96 13.42 -27.21 -23.13
CA GLU A 96 12.22 -28.01 -22.92
C GLU A 96 11.08 -27.48 -23.80
N LYS A 97 10.74 -28.20 -24.87
CA LYS A 97 9.48 -28.01 -25.59
C LYS A 97 8.33 -28.42 -24.67
N ARG A 98 7.65 -27.46 -24.02
CA ARG A 98 6.35 -27.72 -23.40
C ARG A 98 5.28 -27.80 -24.51
N PRO A 99 4.53 -28.91 -24.65
CA PRO A 99 3.37 -28.92 -25.52
C PRO A 99 2.24 -28.10 -24.87
N GLY A 100 1.77 -27.05 -25.56
CA GLY A 100 0.56 -26.31 -25.18
C GLY A 100 -0.71 -27.16 -25.38
N PRO A 101 -1.76 -26.94 -24.58
CA PRO A 101 -2.97 -27.75 -24.63
C PRO A 101 -3.75 -27.54 -25.95
N ARG A 102 -4.30 -28.64 -26.46
CA ARG A 102 -5.07 -28.74 -27.71
C ARG A 102 -6.38 -27.96 -27.60
N LEU A 103 -6.64 -27.09 -28.58
CA LEU A 103 -7.97 -26.53 -28.82
C LEU A 103 -8.92 -27.67 -29.20
N LEU A 104 -9.98 -27.85 -28.42
CA LEU A 104 -11.15 -28.61 -28.84
C LEU A 104 -11.94 -27.73 -29.81
N ASP A 105 -12.02 -28.19 -31.05
CA ASP A 105 -12.85 -27.63 -32.12
C ASP A 105 -14.31 -27.99 -31.79
N GLU A 106 -15.05 -27.09 -31.13
CA GLU A 106 -16.50 -27.22 -31.04
C GLU A 106 -17.10 -26.80 -32.38
N GLY A 107 -17.43 -27.81 -33.16
CA GLY A 107 -18.14 -27.68 -34.43
C GLY A 107 -19.50 -27.00 -34.24
N LEU A 108 -19.64 -25.87 -34.93
CA LEU A 108 -20.91 -25.37 -35.46
C LEU A 108 -21.52 -26.39 -36.43
N GLN A 109 -22.84 -26.62 -36.32
CA GLN A 109 -23.84 -27.21 -37.26
C GLN A 109 -24.71 -28.23 -36.50
N GLU A 110 -26.03 -28.15 -36.39
CA GLU A 110 -27.12 -27.36 -37.01
C GLU A 110 -28.22 -27.06 -35.97
#